data_AF-A0A645C9I8-F1
#
_entry.id   AF-A0A645C9I8-F1
#
_cell.length_a   1.000
_cell.length_b   1.000
_cell.length_c   1.000
_cell.angle_alpha   90.00
_cell.angle_beta   90.00
_cell.angle_gamma   90.00
#
_symmetry.space_group_name_H-M   'P 1'
#
loop_
_entity.id
_entity.type
_entity.pdbx_description
1 polymer ?
#
loop_
_entity_poly.entity_id
_entity_poly.type
_entity_poly.pdbx_seq_one_letter_code
_entity_poly.pdbx_strand_id
1 'polypeptide(L)' 'MVYQIRAMVESDWPKVKQIYQSGIETNIATFQSECPTWDEWNSAHLNDCRLVIAESGTVIGWAALTAVRVAVSMLV' A
#
# COMPACT_ATOMS: atom_id res chain seq x y z
N MET A 1 -6.82 -20.61 6.70
CA MET A 1 -6.33 -19.25 6.43
C MET A 1 -6.70 -18.92 5.00
N VAL A 2 -7.56 -17.93 4.78
CA VAL A 2 -7.99 -17.52 3.43
C VAL A 2 -7.37 -16.18 3.14
N TYR A 3 -6.44 -16.15 2.18
CA TYR A 3 -5.86 -14.93 1.64
C TYR A 3 -6.63 -14.55 0.38
N GLN A 4 -7.00 -13.28 0.29
CA GLN A 4 -7.65 -12.72 -0.89
C GLN A 4 -6.80 -11.58 -1.44
N ILE A 5 -6.38 -11.71 -2.69
CA ILE A 5 -5.79 -10.61 -3.46
C ILE A 5 -6.90 -9.97 -4.27
N ARG A 6 -7.04 -8.64 -4.17
CA ARG A 6 -8.03 -7.89 -4.93
C ARG A 6 -7.53 -6.49 -5.28
N ALA A 7 -8.23 -5.82 -6.17
CA ALA A 7 -8.02 -4.40 -6.42
C ALA A 7 -8.21 -3.61 -5.13
N MET A 8 -7.33 -2.62 -4.92
CA MET A 8 -7.45 -1.67 -3.82
C MET A 8 -8.67 -0.77 -4.04
N VAL A 9 -9.45 -0.56 -2.98
CA VAL A 9 -10.49 0.46 -2.95
C VAL A 9 -10.12 1.57 -1.98
N GLU A 10 -10.74 2.73 -2.11
CA GLU A 10 -10.46 3.89 -1.26
C GLU A 10 -10.61 3.59 0.25
N SER A 11 -11.55 2.71 0.63
CA SER A 11 -11.73 2.30 2.03
C SER A 11 -10.57 1.50 2.61
N ASP A 12 -9.67 0.96 1.77
CA ASP A 12 -8.46 0.27 2.23
C ASP A 12 -7.33 1.25 2.58
N TRP A 13 -7.43 2.50 2.11
CA TRP A 13 -6.38 3.50 2.28
C TRP A 13 -5.93 3.69 3.74
N PRO A 14 -6.82 3.78 4.75
CA PRO A 14 -6.37 3.93 6.14
C PRO A 14 -5.43 2.80 6.58
N LYS A 15 -5.68 1.57 6.12
CA LYS A 15 -4.85 0.41 6.46
C LYS A 15 -3.56 0.37 5.64
N VAL A 16 -3.65 0.68 4.35
CA VAL A 16 -2.48 0.81 3.47
C VAL A 16 -1.54 1.91 3.96
N LYS A 17 -2.07 3.07 4.36
CA LYS A 17 -1.35 4.18 4.98
C LYS A 17 -0.62 3.74 6.25
N GLN A 18 -1.30 2.98 7.11
CA GLN A 18 -0.69 2.43 8.32
C GLN A 18 0.50 1.52 7.98
N ILE A 19 0.33 0.60 7.02
CA ILE A 19 1.39 -0.31 6.55
C ILE A 19 2.55 0.49 5.93
N TYR A 20 2.23 1.52 5.13
CA TYR A 20 3.20 2.43 4.54
C TYR A 20 4.05 3.11 5.60
N GLN A 21 3.40 3.68 6.61
CA GLN A 21 4.06 4.38 7.71
C GLN A 21 4.91 3.43 8.54
N SER A 22 4.42 2.23 8.85
CA SER A 22 5.23 1.20 9.51
C SER A 22 6.44 0.79 8.66
N GLY A 23 6.33 0.76 7.34
CA GLY A 23 7.45 0.51 6.42
C GLY A 23 8.52 1.62 6.42
N ILE A 24 8.12 2.87 6.68
CA ILE A 24 9.04 4.02 6.89
C ILE A 24 9.73 3.89 8.25
N GLU A 25 8.95 3.67 9.32
CA GLU A 25 9.44 3.58 10.71
C GLU A 25 10.41 2.41 10.91
N THR A 26 10.15 1.29 10.23
CA THR A 26 11.04 0.12 10.26
C THR A 26 12.27 0.29 9.38
N ASN A 27 12.33 1.31 8.51
CA ASN A 27 13.43 1.60 7.59
C ASN A 27 13.72 0.45 6.59
N ILE A 28 12.75 -0.46 6.41
CA ILE A 28 12.88 -1.64 5.55
C ILE A 28 12.33 -1.38 4.14
N ALA A 29 11.40 -0.43 3.97
CA ALA A 29 10.56 -0.37 2.76
C ALA A 29 10.79 0.81 1.80
N THR A 30 11.14 2.03 2.26
CA THR A 30 11.26 3.19 1.34
C THR A 30 12.24 4.26 1.85
N PHE A 31 12.87 5.02 0.94
CA PHE A 31 13.67 6.23 1.23
C PHE A 31 12.79 7.46 1.59
N GLN A 32 11.48 7.29 1.74
CA GLN A 32 10.57 8.40 2.02
C GLN A 32 10.39 8.60 3.52
N SER A 33 10.54 9.85 3.96
CA SER A 33 10.50 10.23 5.37
C SER A 33 9.07 10.46 5.89
N GLU A 34 8.11 10.67 4.98
CA GLU A 34 6.72 10.99 5.34
C GLU A 34 5.75 10.23 4.43
N CYS A 35 4.62 9.80 5.00
CA CYS A 35 3.55 9.18 4.23
C CYS A 35 2.76 10.26 3.49
N PRO A 36 2.63 10.18 2.15
CA PRO A 36 1.86 11.15 1.38
C PRO A 36 0.38 11.13 1.76
N THR A 37 -0.33 12.21 1.43
CA THR A 37 -1.80 12.24 1.49
C THR A 37 -2.42 11.29 0.46
N TRP A 38 -3.71 10.98 0.61
CA TRP A 38 -4.43 10.13 -0.34
C TRP A 38 -4.39 10.69 -1.75
N ASP A 39 -4.67 11.99 -1.92
CA ASP A 39 -4.66 12.66 -3.23
C ASP A 39 -3.28 12.63 -3.89
N GLU A 40 -2.22 12.90 -3.13
CA GLU A 40 -0.84 12.83 -3.64
C GLU A 40 -0.47 11.40 -4.04
N TRP A 41 -0.82 10.41 -3.22
CA TRP A 41 -0.58 9.01 -3.53
C TRP A 41 -1.39 8.56 -4.75
N ASN A 42 -2.67 8.92 -4.81
CA ASN A 42 -3.57 8.58 -5.89
C ASN A 42 -3.15 9.22 -7.22
N SER A 43 -2.61 10.45 -7.19
CA SER A 43 -2.10 11.14 -8.38
C SER A 43 -0.76 10.57 -8.87
N ALA A 44 0.10 10.11 -7.94
CA ALA A 44 1.42 9.57 -8.26
C ALA A 44 1.38 8.10 -8.75
N HIS A 45 0.33 7.35 -8.42
CA HIS A 45 0.19 5.94 -8.76
C HIS A 45 -0.82 5.74 -9.88
N LEU A 46 -0.55 4.79 -10.78
CA LEU A 46 -1.53 4.41 -11.80
C LEU A 46 -2.80 3.87 -11.12
N ASN A 47 -3.97 4.24 -11.62
CA ASN A 47 -5.25 3.70 -11.12
C ASN A 47 -5.31 2.18 -11.35
N ASP A 48 -4.71 1.73 -12.44
CA ASP A 48 -4.52 0.33 -12.77
C ASP A 48 -3.28 -0.22 -12.06
N CYS A 49 -3.35 -1.49 -11.63
CA CYS A 49 -2.29 -2.22 -10.91
C CYS A 49 -2.08 -1.83 -9.43
N ARG A 50 -3.15 -1.46 -8.72
CA ARG A 50 -3.17 -1.33 -7.26
C ARG A 50 -3.83 -2.56 -6.64
N LEU A 51 -3.05 -3.34 -5.90
CA LEU A 51 -3.49 -4.59 -5.29
C LEU A 51 -3.31 -4.55 -3.78
N VAL A 52 -4.28 -5.12 -3.08
CA VAL A 52 -4.18 -5.40 -1.65
C VAL A 52 -4.28 -6.90 -1.42
N ILE A 53 -3.54 -7.39 -0.44
CA ILE A 53 -3.73 -8.74 0.12
C ILE A 53 -4.44 -8.61 1.47
N ALA A 54 -5.55 -9.31 1.61
CA ALA A 54 -6.32 -9.36 2.82
C ALA A 54 -6.38 -10.79 3.40
N GLU A 55 -6.22 -10.91 4.71
CA GLU A 55 -6.48 -12.13 5.46
C GLU A 55 -7.74 -11.92 6.29
N SER A 56 -8.75 -12.77 6.10
CA SER A 56 -10.04 -12.67 6.81
C SER A 56 -10.69 -11.28 6.75
N GLY A 57 -10.51 -10.57 5.62
CA GLY A 57 -11.03 -9.20 5.41
C GLY A 57 -10.13 -8.07 5.91
N THR A 58 -9.01 -8.37 6.59
CA THR A 58 -8.05 -7.36 7.05
C THR A 58 -6.91 -7.24 6.05
N VAL A 59 -6.63 -6.03 5.56
CA VAL A 59 -5.47 -5.77 4.68
C VAL A 59 -4.17 -5.94 5.46
N ILE A 60 -3.31 -6.85 4.99
CA ILE A 60 -2.00 -7.17 5.57
C ILE A 60 -0.82 -6.72 4.69
N GLY A 61 -1.09 -6.31 3.45
CA GLY A 61 -0.07 -5.84 2.52
C GLY A 61 -0.68 -5.24 1.25
N TRP A 62 0.14 -4.52 0.50
CA TRP A 62 -0.28 -3.89 -0.74
C TRP A 62 0.88 -3.77 -1.74
N ALA A 63 0.53 -3.66 -3.02
CA ALA A 63 1.45 -3.41 -4.11
C ALA A 63 0.81 -2.43 -5.09
N ALA A 64 1.55 -1.40 -5.48
CA ALA A 64 1.12 -0.46 -6.51
C ALA A 64 2.27 -0.12 -7.47
N LEU A 65 1.90 0.18 -8.71
CA LEU A 65 2.82 0.67 -9.73
C LEU A 65 2.71 2.19 -9.87
N THR A 66 3.86 2.84 -9.96
CA THR A 66 3.98 4.21 -10.45
C THR A 66 4.58 4.17 -11.86
N ALA A 67 4.43 5.24 -12.63
CA ALA A 67 4.94 5.34 -14.01
C ALA A 67 6.46 5.08 -14.16
N VAL A 68 7.22 5.13 -13.07
CA VAL A 68 8.68 4.96 -13.06
C VAL A 68 9.20 3.93 -12.04
N ARG A 69 8.40 3.48 -11.07
CA ARG A 69 8.83 2.58 -9.97
C ARG A 69 7.70 1.67 -9.47
N VAL A 70 8.08 0.51 -8.93
CA VAL A 70 7.18 -0.38 -8.18
C VAL A 70 7.29 -0.07 -6.68
N ALA A 71 6.17 0.08 -5.99
CA ALA A 71 6.11 0.17 -4.53
C ALA A 71 5.40 -1.07 -3.96
N VAL A 72 6.05 -1.78 -3.03
CA VAL A 72 5.51 -2.96 -2.35
C VAL A 72 5.77 -2.83 -0.86
N SER A 73 4.75 -3.09 -0.04
CA SER A 73 4.90 -3.11 1.42
C SER A 73 3.97 -4.15 2.05
N MET A 74 4.49 -4.87 3.06
CA MET A 74 3.80 -5.95 3.77
C MET A 74 4.05 -5.80 5.27
N LEU A 75 3.04 -6.05 6.10
CA LEU A 75 3.25 -6.23 7.54
C LEU A 75 4.12 -7.48 7.74
N VAL A 76 5.35 -7.28 8.22
CA VAL A 76 6.23 -8.35 8.74
C VAL A 76 5.87 -8.68 10.18
#